data_AF-A0A960NSD0-F1
#
_entry.id   AF-A0A960NSD0-F1
#
_cell.length_a   1.000
_cell.length_b   1.000
_cell.length_c   1.000
_cell.angle_alpha   90.00
_cell.angle_beta   90.00
_cell.angle_gamma   90.00
#
_symmetry.space_group_name_H-M   'P 1'
#
loop_
_entity.id
_entity.type
_entity.pdbx_description
1 polymer ?
#
loop_
_entity_poly.entity_id
_entity_poly.type
_entity_poly.pdbx_seq_one_letter_code
_entity_poly.pdbx_strand_id
1 'polypeptide(L)'
;MDTISRENNSMLPVGGIIVGVIGLLLGGYSAIKLSSVNRTLAAHEEKMARFDTLESQVSTASAASEKATRDLGALTRSTQDAFNQVGAELGNLRGSITKLEESAKAAPVKTAKAGGAPAVAGPDEYIVKSGDTGAKIARAQGIALSDLLAVNPGVNWNRLDVGQKLKLPKK
;
A
#
# COMPACT_ATOMS: atom_id res chain seq x y z
N MET A 1 -92.75 -8.51 77.63
CA MET A 1 -93.08 -8.50 76.19
C MET A 1 -92.48 -7.24 75.60
N ASP A 2 -91.18 -7.01 75.74
CA ASP A 2 -90.07 -7.75 75.11
C ASP A 2 -90.07 -7.68 73.58
N THR A 3 -89.05 -6.95 73.09
CA THR A 3 -88.39 -7.08 71.79
C THR A 3 -89.20 -6.52 70.60
N ILE A 4 -88.64 -5.79 69.62
CA ILE A 4 -87.30 -5.82 69.03
C ILE A 4 -86.95 -4.41 68.52
N SER A 5 -85.74 -3.97 68.85
CA SER A 5 -85.03 -2.83 68.27
C SER A 5 -85.03 -2.89 66.73
N ARG A 6 -85.61 -1.88 66.07
CA ARG A 6 -85.31 -1.58 64.67
C ARG A 6 -84.11 -0.63 64.62
N GLU A 7 -82.93 -1.18 64.77
CA GLU A 7 -81.69 -0.53 64.40
C GLU A 7 -81.48 -0.70 62.89
N ASN A 8 -82.10 0.21 62.14
CA ASN A 8 -81.90 0.37 60.70
C ASN A 8 -80.56 1.07 60.47
N ASN A 9 -79.48 0.29 60.62
CA ASN A 9 -78.11 0.73 60.39
C ASN A 9 -77.90 1.00 58.90
N SER A 10 -77.91 2.29 58.54
CA SER A 10 -77.63 2.81 57.20
C SER A 10 -76.16 2.59 56.81
N MET A 11 -75.78 1.33 56.53
CA MET A 11 -74.46 0.95 56.04
C MET A 11 -74.31 1.03 54.51
N LEU A 12 -75.39 1.32 53.78
CA LEU A 12 -75.37 1.47 52.32
C LEU A 12 -74.44 2.60 51.82
N PRO A 13 -74.49 3.83 52.37
CA PRO A 13 -73.56 4.89 51.94
C PRO A 13 -72.12 4.62 52.43
N VAL A 14 -71.94 4.05 53.63
CA VAL A 14 -70.61 3.75 54.19
C VAL A 14 -69.91 2.62 53.44
N GLY A 15 -70.65 1.56 53.06
CA GLY A 15 -70.14 0.46 52.25
C GLY A 15 -69.69 0.90 50.85
N GLY A 16 -70.47 1.78 50.20
CA GLY A 16 -70.10 2.36 48.91
C GLY A 16 -68.82 3.21 48.96
N ILE A 17 -68.65 4.00 50.02
CA ILE A 17 -67.45 4.83 50.23
C ILE A 17 -66.22 3.94 50.45
N ILE A 18 -66.32 2.89 51.26
CA ILE A 18 -65.20 1.96 51.53
C ILE A 18 -64.76 1.25 50.24
N VAL A 19 -65.71 0.73 49.45
CA VAL A 19 -65.40 0.07 48.17
C VAL A 19 -64.79 1.05 47.17
N GLY A 20 -65.27 2.30 47.12
CA GLY A 20 -64.70 3.35 46.27
C GLY A 20 -63.26 3.70 46.62
N VAL A 21 -62.95 3.84 47.92
CA VAL A 21 -61.59 4.12 48.41
C VAL A 21 -60.64 2.96 48.10
N ILE A 22 -61.07 1.72 48.31
CA ILE A 22 -60.27 0.52 47.97
C ILE A 22 -60.00 0.46 46.46
N GLY A 23 -61.01 0.73 45.63
CA GLY A 23 -60.86 0.78 44.17
C GLY A 23 -59.88 1.86 43.72
N LEU A 24 -59.90 3.04 44.34
CA LEU A 24 -58.99 4.15 44.03
C LEU A 24 -57.55 3.82 44.46
N LEU A 25 -57.36 3.21 45.63
CA LEU A 25 -56.03 2.77 46.10
C LEU A 25 -55.44 1.67 45.21
N LEU A 26 -56.25 0.68 44.84
CA LEU A 26 -55.83 -0.40 43.93
C LEU A 26 -55.54 0.14 42.52
N GLY A 27 -56.38 1.02 41.99
CA GLY A 27 -56.20 1.69 40.71
C GLY A 27 -54.95 2.57 40.69
N GLY A 28 -54.71 3.34 41.75
CA GLY A 28 -53.52 4.17 41.90
C GLY A 28 -52.24 3.34 41.99
N TYR A 29 -52.23 2.26 42.79
CA TYR A 29 -51.07 1.36 42.92
C TYR A 29 -50.73 0.66 41.60
N SER A 30 -51.75 0.18 40.87
CA SER A 30 -51.57 -0.45 39.56
C SER A 30 -51.11 0.55 38.50
N ALA A 31 -51.59 1.79 38.52
CA ALA A 31 -51.10 2.85 37.63
C ALA A 31 -49.62 3.19 37.87
N ILE A 32 -49.17 3.25 39.14
CA ILE A 32 -47.77 3.48 39.50
C ILE A 32 -46.89 2.33 38.98
N LYS A 33 -47.31 1.07 39.17
CA LYS A 33 -46.61 -0.11 38.64
C LYS A 33 -46.59 -0.13 37.10
N LEU A 34 -47.68 0.25 36.45
CA LEU A 34 -47.76 0.30 34.98
C LEU A 34 -46.75 1.29 34.38
N SER A 35 -46.55 2.45 35.02
CA SER A 35 -45.51 3.40 34.61
C SER A 35 -44.09 2.82 34.73
N SER A 36 -43.83 2.03 35.78
CA SER A 36 -42.54 1.36 35.96
C SER A 36 -42.31 0.28 34.91
N VAL A 37 -43.36 -0.45 34.52
CA VAL A 37 -43.32 -1.46 33.46
C VAL A 37 -43.05 -0.82 32.10
N ASN A 38 -43.74 0.28 31.75
CA ASN A 38 -43.47 1.03 30.52
C ASN A 38 -42.04 1.57 30.48
N ARG A 39 -41.54 2.08 31.62
CA ARG A 39 -40.15 2.56 31.72
C ARG A 39 -39.14 1.42 31.56
N THR A 40 -39.41 0.23 32.10
CA THR A 40 -38.56 -0.94 31.88
C THR A 40 -38.64 -1.46 30.45
N LEU A 41 -39.82 -1.44 29.81
CA LEU A 41 -40.00 -1.81 28.40
C LEU A 41 -39.19 -0.89 27.47
N ALA A 42 -39.26 0.42 27.68
CA ALA A 42 -38.45 1.38 26.93
C ALA A 42 -36.94 1.15 27.13
N ALA A 43 -36.52 0.83 28.36
CA ALA A 43 -35.11 0.49 28.64
C ALA A 43 -34.68 -0.85 28.00
N HIS A 44 -35.61 -1.78 27.78
CA HIS A 44 -35.34 -3.03 27.08
C HIS A 44 -35.25 -2.83 25.56
N GLU A 45 -36.08 -1.98 24.98
CA GLU A 45 -36.06 -1.64 23.55
C GLU A 45 -34.69 -1.05 23.14
N GLU A 46 -34.14 -0.15 23.96
CA GLU A 46 -32.80 0.40 23.73
C GLU A 46 -31.70 -0.67 23.77
N LYS A 47 -31.82 -1.65 24.69
CA LYS A 47 -30.88 -2.77 24.76
C LYS A 47 -30.97 -3.66 23.52
N MET A 48 -32.17 -3.93 23.01
CA MET A 48 -32.37 -4.73 21.80
C MET A 48 -31.72 -4.05 20.57
N ALA A 49 -31.90 -2.74 20.42
CA ALA A 49 -31.24 -1.99 19.34
C ALA A 49 -29.70 -2.05 19.41
N ARG A 50 -29.13 -2.01 20.63
CA ARG A 50 -27.68 -2.21 20.83
C ARG A 50 -27.24 -3.63 20.48
N PHE A 51 -28.07 -4.64 20.75
CA PHE A 51 -27.78 -6.04 20.36
C PHE A 51 -27.72 -6.21 18.84
N ASP A 52 -28.68 -5.65 18.10
CA ASP A 52 -28.67 -5.70 16.62
C ASP A 52 -27.41 -5.04 16.05
N THR A 53 -27.01 -3.92 16.65
CA THR A 53 -25.79 -3.22 16.26
C THR A 53 -24.54 -4.05 16.57
N LEU A 54 -24.51 -4.72 17.73
CA LEU A 54 -23.43 -5.64 18.10
C LEU A 54 -23.34 -6.82 17.14
N GLU A 55 -24.46 -7.43 16.76
CA GLU A 55 -24.51 -8.54 15.81
C GLU A 55 -23.98 -8.10 14.44
N SER A 56 -24.39 -6.93 13.96
CA SER A 56 -23.86 -6.33 12.73
C SER A 56 -22.35 -6.08 12.81
N GLN A 57 -21.86 -5.50 13.91
CA GLN A 57 -20.43 -5.28 14.12
C GLN A 57 -19.64 -6.60 14.17
N VAL A 58 -20.16 -7.63 14.83
CA VAL A 58 -19.53 -8.95 14.88
C VAL A 58 -19.48 -9.60 13.49
N SER A 59 -20.55 -9.49 12.70
CA SER A 59 -20.60 -10.00 11.32
C SER A 59 -19.60 -9.28 10.39
N THR A 60 -19.48 -7.96 10.52
CA THR A 60 -18.49 -7.20 9.74
C THR A 60 -17.05 -7.51 10.18
N ALA A 61 -16.82 -7.67 11.48
CA ALA A 61 -15.52 -8.02 12.04
C ALA A 61 -15.08 -9.43 11.62
N SER A 62 -15.99 -10.41 11.59
CA SER A 62 -15.68 -11.77 11.12
C SER A 62 -15.33 -11.78 9.63
N ALA A 63 -16.10 -11.08 8.80
CA ALA A 63 -15.81 -10.95 7.36
C ALA A 63 -14.46 -10.25 7.11
N ALA A 64 -14.13 -9.22 7.89
CA ALA A 64 -12.84 -8.55 7.83
C ALA A 64 -11.69 -9.49 8.24
N SER A 65 -11.90 -10.31 9.28
CA SER A 65 -10.92 -11.31 9.74
C SER A 65 -10.67 -12.42 8.70
N GLU A 66 -11.73 -12.91 8.06
CA GLU A 66 -11.63 -13.88 6.96
C GLU A 66 -10.87 -13.30 5.76
N LYS A 67 -11.11 -12.02 5.45
CA LYS A 67 -10.37 -11.31 4.41
C LYS A 67 -8.89 -11.18 4.79
N ALA A 68 -8.58 -10.76 6.02
CA ALA A 68 -7.21 -10.63 6.50
C ALA A 68 -6.46 -11.98 6.45
N THR A 69 -7.13 -13.08 6.82
CA THR A 69 -6.57 -14.44 6.74
C THR A 69 -6.25 -14.84 5.30
N ARG A 70 -7.15 -14.52 4.35
CA ARG A 70 -6.91 -14.76 2.92
C ARG A 70 -5.76 -13.92 2.37
N ASP A 71 -5.70 -12.65 2.74
CA ASP A 71 -4.65 -11.72 2.31
C ASP A 71 -3.27 -12.15 2.84
N LEU A 72 -3.18 -12.60 4.10
CA LEU A 72 -1.96 -13.18 4.68
C LEU A 72 -1.49 -14.44 3.92
N GLY A 73 -2.43 -15.32 3.56
CA GLY A 73 -2.12 -16.50 2.75
C GLY A 73 -1.61 -16.14 1.35
N ALA A 74 -2.19 -15.13 0.71
CA ALA A 74 -1.75 -14.63 -0.58
C ALA A 74 -0.36 -13.99 -0.51
N LEU A 75 -0.11 -13.16 0.50
CA LEU A 75 1.18 -12.51 0.73
C LEU A 75 2.31 -13.53 0.95
N THR A 76 2.03 -14.57 1.74
CA THR A 76 3.00 -15.65 2.00
C THR A 76 3.41 -16.36 0.71
N ARG A 77 2.44 -16.73 -0.14
CA ARG A 77 2.73 -17.35 -1.45
C ARG A 77 3.51 -16.41 -2.36
N SER A 78 3.06 -15.16 -2.47
CA SER A 78 3.73 -14.14 -3.28
C SER A 78 5.19 -13.92 -2.85
N THR A 79 5.46 -13.99 -1.55
CA THR A 79 6.83 -13.86 -1.01
C THR A 79 7.69 -15.06 -1.40
N GLN A 80 7.14 -16.28 -1.29
CA GLN A 80 7.84 -17.49 -1.69
C GLN A 80 8.13 -17.51 -3.20
N ASP A 81 7.17 -17.09 -4.02
CA ASP A 81 7.32 -17.01 -5.48
C ASP A 81 8.37 -15.98 -5.88
N ALA A 82 8.36 -14.81 -5.25
CA ALA A 82 9.37 -13.78 -5.47
C ALA A 82 10.78 -14.29 -5.10
N PHE A 83 10.91 -15.04 -4.00
CA PHE A 83 12.19 -15.63 -3.61
C PHE A 83 12.69 -16.66 -4.64
N ASN A 84 11.80 -17.53 -5.11
CA ASN A 84 12.12 -18.51 -6.15
C ASN A 84 12.56 -17.82 -7.45
N GLN A 85 11.89 -16.72 -7.83
CA GLN A 85 12.24 -15.93 -9.00
C GLN A 85 13.62 -15.28 -8.88
N VAL A 86 13.94 -14.68 -7.73
CA VAL A 86 15.28 -14.12 -7.46
C VAL A 86 16.35 -15.19 -7.59
N GLY A 87 16.10 -16.41 -7.08
CA GLY A 87 17.01 -17.54 -7.25
C GLY A 87 17.29 -17.87 -8.72
N ALA A 88 16.25 -17.89 -9.56
CA ALA A 88 16.40 -18.14 -10.99
C ALA A 88 17.19 -17.04 -11.72
N GLU A 89 16.91 -15.76 -11.41
CA GLU A 89 17.64 -14.63 -12.00
C GLU A 89 19.12 -14.63 -11.60
N LEU A 90 19.43 -14.94 -10.35
CA LEU A 90 20.81 -15.10 -9.88
C LEU A 90 21.53 -16.23 -10.63
N GLY A 91 20.86 -17.34 -10.91
CA GLY A 91 21.39 -18.42 -11.74
C GLY A 91 21.70 -17.97 -13.16
N ASN A 92 20.79 -17.23 -13.79
CA ASN A 92 20.96 -16.69 -15.14
C ASN A 92 22.11 -15.67 -15.21
N LEU A 93 22.22 -14.80 -14.20
CA LEU A 93 23.31 -13.82 -14.11
C LEU A 93 24.67 -14.53 -13.96
N ARG A 94 24.75 -15.54 -13.08
CA ARG A 94 25.96 -16.36 -12.92
C ARG A 94 26.37 -17.01 -14.24
N GLY A 95 25.43 -17.62 -14.96
CA GLY A 95 25.69 -18.22 -16.27
C GLY A 95 26.15 -17.20 -17.32
N SER A 96 25.57 -16.01 -17.31
CA SER A 96 25.99 -14.92 -18.20
C SER A 96 27.42 -14.48 -17.90
N ILE A 97 27.79 -14.31 -16.63
CA ILE A 97 29.17 -13.96 -16.23
C ILE A 97 30.16 -15.02 -16.72
N THR A 98 29.88 -16.30 -16.51
CA THR A 98 30.74 -17.39 -17.00
C THR A 98 30.87 -17.37 -18.52
N LYS A 99 29.78 -17.11 -19.25
CA LYS A 99 29.81 -17.00 -20.72
C LYS A 99 30.63 -15.79 -21.19
N LEU A 100 30.53 -14.65 -20.50
CA LEU A 100 31.37 -13.48 -20.78
C LEU A 100 32.85 -13.76 -20.48
N GLU A 101 33.15 -14.48 -19.39
CA GLU A 101 34.52 -14.89 -19.04
C GLU A 101 35.11 -15.83 -20.10
N GLU A 102 34.37 -16.85 -20.53
CA GLU A 102 34.77 -17.75 -21.61
C GLU A 102 34.99 -16.99 -22.93
N SER A 103 34.09 -16.05 -23.26
CA SER A 103 34.19 -15.22 -24.47
C SER A 103 35.38 -14.27 -24.42
N ALA A 104 35.74 -13.76 -23.23
CA ALA A 104 36.93 -12.95 -23.02
C ALA A 104 38.22 -13.78 -23.07
N LYS A 105 38.17 -15.05 -22.66
CA LYS A 105 39.32 -15.98 -22.69
C LYS A 105 39.56 -16.58 -24.08
N ALA A 106 38.53 -16.69 -24.91
CA ALA A 106 38.59 -17.25 -26.27
C ALA A 106 38.84 -16.19 -27.37
N ALA A 107 38.76 -14.90 -27.07
CA ALA A 107 39.15 -13.87 -28.03
C ALA A 107 40.69 -13.82 -28.12
N PRO A 108 41.31 -14.09 -29.29
CA PRO A 108 42.71 -13.74 -29.45
C PRO A 108 42.78 -12.22 -29.30
N VAL A 109 43.61 -11.74 -28.37
CA VAL A 109 44.06 -10.36 -28.37
C VAL A 109 44.74 -10.18 -29.73
N LYS A 110 43.99 -9.70 -30.75
CA LYS A 110 44.61 -9.01 -31.87
C LYS A 110 45.19 -7.75 -31.26
N THR A 111 46.42 -7.91 -30.77
CA THR A 111 47.36 -6.84 -30.51
C THR A 111 47.42 -6.00 -31.78
N ALA A 112 46.57 -4.97 -31.83
CA ALA A 112 46.84 -3.83 -32.68
C ALA A 112 48.16 -3.26 -32.15
N LYS A 113 49.23 -3.63 -32.86
CA LYS A 113 50.60 -3.22 -32.67
C LYS A 113 50.63 -1.72 -32.36
N ALA A 114 50.85 -1.39 -31.10
CA ALA A 114 51.31 -0.07 -30.69
C ALA A 114 52.71 0.10 -31.32
N GLY A 115 52.77 0.87 -32.40
CA GLY A 115 54.01 1.15 -33.08
C GLY A 115 53.76 2.04 -34.28
N GLY A 116 53.99 3.34 -34.10
CA GLY A 116 54.20 4.24 -35.23
C GLY A 116 53.82 5.69 -34.99
N ALA A 117 54.80 6.46 -34.52
CA ALA A 117 54.89 7.93 -34.58
C ALA A 117 53.92 8.76 -33.69
N PRO A 118 54.39 9.92 -33.18
CA PRO A 118 53.52 10.85 -32.48
C PRO A 118 52.38 11.31 -33.41
N ALA A 119 51.16 11.30 -32.89
CA ALA A 119 49.99 11.80 -33.60
C ALA A 119 50.21 13.27 -33.97
N VAL A 120 50.45 13.54 -35.25
CA VAL A 120 50.55 14.91 -35.79
C VAL A 120 49.14 15.33 -36.20
N ALA A 121 48.73 16.54 -35.81
CA ALA A 121 47.46 17.11 -36.24
C ALA A 121 47.40 17.15 -37.78
N GLY A 122 46.34 16.54 -38.33
CA GLY A 122 46.01 16.59 -39.74
C GLY A 122 45.33 17.92 -40.11
N PRO A 123 45.14 18.16 -41.41
CA PRO A 123 44.42 19.34 -41.90
C PRO A 123 42.91 19.25 -41.66
N ASP A 124 42.39 18.06 -41.37
CA ASP A 124 40.96 17.83 -41.22
C ASP A 124 40.46 18.21 -39.80
N GLU A 125 39.33 18.91 -39.77
CA GLU A 125 38.62 19.28 -38.54
C GLU A 125 37.26 18.57 -38.47
N TYR A 126 36.88 18.16 -37.27
CA TYR A 126 35.56 17.62 -36.97
C TYR A 126 34.74 18.61 -36.15
N ILE A 127 33.50 18.87 -36.58
CA ILE A 127 32.54 19.70 -35.84
C ILE A 127 31.65 18.77 -35.02
N VAL A 128 31.74 18.88 -33.69
CA VAL A 128 30.97 18.09 -32.73
C VAL A 128 29.46 18.30 -32.95
N LYS A 129 28.72 17.20 -33.01
CA LYS A 129 27.25 17.18 -33.10
C LYS A 129 26.63 16.76 -31.77
N SER A 130 25.33 17.02 -31.63
CA SER A 130 24.59 16.62 -30.42
C SER A 130 24.66 15.11 -30.19
N GLY A 131 25.08 14.70 -28.99
CA GLY A 131 25.20 13.29 -28.59
C GLY A 131 26.54 12.62 -28.93
N ASP A 132 27.50 13.37 -29.48
CA ASP A 132 28.85 12.88 -29.73
C ASP A 132 29.65 12.73 -28.43
N THR A 133 30.56 11.76 -28.46
CA THR A 133 31.59 11.56 -27.44
C THR A 133 32.92 11.32 -28.13
N GLY A 134 34.05 11.60 -27.46
CA GLY A 134 35.37 11.38 -28.06
C GLY A 134 35.54 9.96 -28.62
N ALA A 135 35.01 8.94 -27.93
CA ALA A 135 35.04 7.56 -28.39
C ALA A 135 34.18 7.30 -29.64
N LYS A 136 33.00 7.94 -29.76
CA LYS A 136 32.15 7.82 -30.97
C LYS A 136 32.81 8.51 -32.16
N ILE A 137 33.39 9.70 -31.96
CA ILE A 137 34.08 10.46 -33.01
C ILE A 137 35.30 9.67 -33.50
N ALA A 138 36.14 9.19 -32.58
CA ALA A 138 37.33 8.40 -32.92
C ALA A 138 36.97 7.16 -33.75
N ARG A 139 35.92 6.42 -33.34
CA ARG A 139 35.42 5.25 -34.08
C ARG A 139 34.86 5.60 -35.45
N ALA A 140 34.08 6.68 -35.54
CA ALA A 140 33.49 7.13 -36.81
C ALA A 140 34.57 7.56 -37.82
N GLN A 141 35.67 8.15 -37.33
CA GLN A 141 36.79 8.59 -38.16
C GLN A 141 37.85 7.49 -38.39
N GLY A 142 37.74 6.34 -37.71
CA GLY A 142 38.67 5.23 -37.82
C GLY A 142 40.05 5.51 -37.21
N ILE A 143 40.13 6.40 -36.21
CA ILE A 143 41.37 6.80 -35.54
C ILE A 143 41.40 6.30 -34.09
N ALA A 144 42.59 6.16 -33.51
CA ALA A 144 42.70 5.81 -32.10
C ALA A 144 42.22 6.97 -31.22
N LEU A 145 41.50 6.64 -30.15
CA LEU A 145 41.02 7.64 -29.18
C LEU A 145 42.20 8.41 -28.55
N SER A 146 43.29 7.71 -28.24
CA SER A 146 44.52 8.32 -27.71
C SER A 146 45.06 9.43 -28.61
N ASP A 147 45.05 9.22 -29.92
CA ASP A 147 45.61 10.16 -30.89
C ASP A 147 44.73 11.39 -31.04
N LEU A 148 43.40 11.18 -31.03
CA LEU A 148 42.42 12.26 -31.01
C LEU A 148 42.54 13.15 -29.77
N LEU A 149 42.80 12.54 -28.60
CA LEU A 149 43.06 13.25 -27.34
C LEU A 149 44.38 14.02 -27.40
N ALA A 150 45.44 13.39 -27.93
CA ALA A 150 46.78 13.97 -28.00
C ALA A 150 46.85 15.21 -28.90
N VAL A 151 46.12 15.24 -30.03
CA VAL A 151 46.12 16.41 -30.94
C VAL A 151 45.23 17.56 -30.47
N ASN A 152 44.41 17.35 -29.42
CA ASN A 152 43.52 18.36 -28.85
C ASN A 152 43.75 18.56 -27.34
N PRO A 153 44.95 18.97 -26.91
CA PRO A 153 45.22 19.28 -25.50
C PRO A 153 44.36 20.47 -25.07
N GLY A 154 43.56 20.30 -24.01
CA GLY A 154 42.69 21.35 -23.46
C GLY A 154 41.20 21.20 -23.77
N VAL A 155 40.82 20.23 -24.61
CA VAL A 155 39.39 19.89 -24.79
C VAL A 155 38.90 19.10 -23.57
N ASN A 156 37.75 19.51 -23.03
CA ASN A 156 37.08 18.77 -21.97
C ASN A 156 36.26 17.60 -22.55
N TRP A 157 36.83 16.40 -22.55
CA TRP A 157 36.19 15.21 -23.13
C TRP A 157 34.95 14.72 -22.37
N ASN A 158 34.75 15.16 -21.13
CA ASN A 158 33.54 14.86 -20.36
C ASN A 158 32.36 15.79 -20.74
N ARG A 159 32.65 16.91 -21.41
CA ARG A 159 31.67 17.91 -21.83
C ARG A 159 32.12 18.55 -23.14
N LEU A 160 31.73 17.93 -24.25
CA LEU A 160 31.91 18.48 -25.58
C LEU A 160 30.73 19.38 -25.92
N ASP A 161 31.02 20.55 -26.46
CA ASP A 161 30.00 21.50 -26.90
C ASP A 161 29.63 21.26 -28.36
N VAL A 162 28.33 21.33 -28.68
CA VAL A 162 27.87 21.19 -30.07
C VAL A 162 28.39 22.38 -30.89
N GLY A 163 28.98 22.09 -32.05
CA GLY A 163 29.67 23.09 -32.88
C GLY A 163 31.15 23.25 -32.57
N GLN A 164 31.67 22.62 -31.52
CA GLN A 164 33.10 22.65 -31.20
C GLN A 164 33.92 21.98 -32.30
N LYS A 165 35.03 22.62 -32.69
CA LYS A 165 35.96 22.10 -33.69
C LYS A 165 37.06 21.30 -33.02
N LEU A 166 37.26 20.07 -33.47
CA LEU A 166 38.32 19.17 -33.02
C LEU A 166 39.26 18.88 -34.19
N LYS A 167 40.57 18.96 -33.94
CA LYS A 167 41.59 18.56 -34.91
C LYS A 167 41.61 17.04 -35.02
N LEU A 168 41.62 16.51 -36.23
CA LEU A 168 41.79 15.08 -36.44
C LEU A 168 43.28 14.77 -36.65
N PRO A 169 43.83 13.70 -36.06
CA PRO A 169 45.18 13.25 -36.35
C PRO A 169 45.27 12.75 -37.79
N LYS A 170 46.46 12.86 -38.41
CA LYS A 170 46.69 12.23 -39.73
C LYS A 170 46.52 10.71 -39.62
N LYS A 171 45.80 10.13 -40.59
CA LYS A 171 45.60 8.68 -40.71
C LYS A 171 46.89 7.96 -41.06
#